data_AF-A0A962SPX0-F1
#
_entry.id   AF-A0A962SPX0-F1
#
_cell.length_a   1.000
_cell.length_b   1.000
_cell.length_c   1.000
_cell.angle_alpha   90.00
_cell.angle_beta   90.00
_cell.angle_gamma   90.00
#
_symmetry.space_group_name_H-M   'P 1'
#
loop_
_entity.id
_entity.type
_entity.pdbx_description
1 polymer ?
#
loop_
_entity_poly.entity_id
_entity_poly.type
_entity_poly.pdbx_seq_one_letter_code
_entity_poly.pdbx_strand_id
1 'polypeptide(L)'
;GDVGPCGPCSEIFYDHGPEVWGGPPGSADEDGDRYIEIWNLVFMQFNRDTSGKLTQLPHPSVDTGMGLERLAAVMQGVHSNYEIDLFQSLIKAAAEATGCSDLENKSLRVIADHIRSCAFLVADGVLPSNEGRGYVLRRIIRRAIRHGYMLGVTDSFFYKLVAPLTEQMGSAYPELVKARQQVERVLKLEEERFAETLEQGMKILDEAIESLAEDRIPGSMVFKLYDTYGFPTDLVADIARERNLKLDMAGFEVEMEAQRARARAASHFGPAIDVPVNLAESTEFTGYDRLSDRASVISILHQGEVSDTLNGGHSGMLVLDHTPFYAESGGQVGDCGVIRLDDNTQFIVTDTQKQGDNVHLHIGELKGAQLRVGDFVEPQVDAEKRARTALNHSATHLLHAALRRVLGDHVQQKGSLVDADRLRFDFVHFEPVNREQLQRIERMVNDQIRRNHPVETRIMALEDAKRAGAMALFGEKYGDKVRVLRMGEFSTELCGGTHVKALGDIGLIRITAESGIASGVRRIEAVTGEAAIDWMEADEERLHQLSQMVKAGRQDLPAKVAQLVERNRQLEKELERLKGKLASAAGSDLANSAVQVHGLKVLAA
;
A
#
# COMPACT_ATOMS: atom_id res chain seq x y z
N GLY A 1 21.50 15.90 19.52
CA GLY A 1 21.23 15.77 18.07
C GLY A 1 21.20 17.13 17.40
N ASP A 2 20.99 17.15 16.09
CA ASP A 2 21.04 18.38 15.28
C ASP A 2 19.81 19.28 15.48
N VAL A 3 18.66 18.72 15.83
CA VAL A 3 17.39 19.42 16.11
C VAL A 3 16.64 18.72 17.24
N GLY A 4 15.89 19.47 18.05
CA GLY A 4 15.01 18.96 19.11
C GLY A 4 15.52 19.22 20.54
N PRO A 5 14.88 18.61 21.55
CA PRO A 5 15.30 18.68 22.94
C PRO A 5 16.76 18.23 23.13
N CYS A 6 17.54 19.02 23.87
CA CYS A 6 18.96 18.77 24.08
C CYS A 6 19.48 19.43 25.37
N GLY A 7 20.69 19.04 25.77
CA GLY A 7 21.40 19.62 26.90
C GLY A 7 22.77 18.98 27.08
N PRO A 8 23.52 19.36 28.12
CA PRO A 8 24.73 18.65 28.49
C PRO A 8 24.40 17.21 28.88
N CYS A 9 25.34 16.31 28.65
CA CYS A 9 25.22 14.91 29.06
C CYS A 9 26.39 14.47 29.95
N SER A 10 26.20 13.36 30.64
CA SER A 10 27.26 12.60 31.30
C SER A 10 27.16 11.16 30.83
N GLU A 11 28.23 10.67 30.23
CA GLU A 11 28.34 9.30 29.72
C GLU A 11 29.18 8.48 30.69
N ILE A 12 28.68 7.31 31.07
CA ILE A 12 29.31 6.38 32.01
C ILE A 12 29.91 5.24 31.20
N PHE A 13 31.23 5.08 31.33
CA PHE A 13 32.00 4.05 30.68
C PHE A 13 32.44 2.98 31.68
N TYR A 14 32.43 1.73 31.24
CA TYR A 14 32.99 0.60 31.96
C TYR A 14 34.34 0.22 31.34
N ASP A 15 35.36 0.02 32.18
CA ASP A 15 36.69 -0.46 31.78
C ASP A 15 36.75 -1.99 31.92
N HIS A 16 36.84 -2.70 30.80
CA HIS A 16 36.98 -4.15 30.78
C HIS A 16 38.35 -4.66 31.24
N GLY A 17 39.33 -3.79 31.40
CA GLY A 17 40.68 -4.13 31.84
C GLY A 17 41.74 -3.98 30.73
N PRO A 18 43.03 -3.91 31.11
CA PRO A 18 44.14 -3.69 30.19
C PRO A 18 44.39 -4.81 29.17
N GLU A 19 43.80 -5.98 29.36
CA GLU A 19 43.83 -7.12 28.45
C GLU A 19 43.00 -6.90 27.17
N VAL A 20 42.04 -5.98 27.20
CA VAL A 20 41.27 -5.56 26.03
C VAL A 20 41.94 -4.34 25.39
N TRP A 21 42.07 -4.34 24.07
CA TRP A 21 42.66 -3.21 23.35
C TRP A 21 41.69 -2.02 23.34
N GLY A 22 42.20 -0.83 23.66
CA GLY A 22 41.45 0.43 23.62
C GLY A 22 41.93 1.44 24.66
N GLY A 23 41.76 2.72 24.34
CA GLY A 23 42.06 3.85 25.20
C GLY A 23 40.81 4.44 25.84
N PRO A 24 40.95 5.24 26.92
CA PRO A 24 39.82 5.90 27.54
C PRO A 24 39.12 6.87 26.58
N PRO A 25 37.84 7.23 26.82
CA PRO A 25 37.11 8.19 26.00
C PRO A 25 37.87 9.51 25.85
N GLY A 26 37.95 10.04 24.62
CA GLY A 26 38.70 11.24 24.27
C GLY A 26 40.20 11.03 24.00
N SER A 27 40.67 9.78 23.98
CA SER A 27 42.05 9.44 23.61
C SER A 27 42.18 9.05 22.13
N ALA A 28 43.40 8.99 21.60
CA ALA A 28 43.63 8.62 20.20
C ALA A 28 43.21 7.17 19.87
N ASP A 29 43.14 6.31 20.88
CA ASP A 29 42.75 4.90 20.78
C ASP A 29 41.34 4.66 21.35
N GLU A 30 40.49 5.71 21.44
CA GLU A 30 39.14 5.62 22.04
C GLU A 30 38.20 4.65 21.32
N ASP A 31 38.50 4.29 20.07
CA ASP A 31 37.71 3.36 19.25
C ASP A 31 37.89 1.87 19.64
N GLY A 32 38.71 1.55 20.64
CA GLY A 32 38.92 0.18 21.09
C GLY A 32 37.85 -0.33 22.07
N ASP A 33 37.71 -1.65 22.17
CA ASP A 33 36.65 -2.33 22.93
C ASP A 33 36.84 -2.30 24.46
N ARG A 34 37.95 -1.74 24.96
CA ARG A 34 38.24 -1.71 26.40
C ARG A 34 37.26 -0.86 27.20
N TYR A 35 36.89 0.31 26.68
CA TYR A 35 36.00 1.25 27.37
C TYR A 35 34.66 1.28 26.64
N ILE A 36 33.62 0.76 27.27
CA ILE A 36 32.29 0.71 26.65
C ILE A 36 31.34 1.61 27.43
N GLU A 37 30.66 2.51 26.72
CA GLU A 37 29.59 3.33 27.27
C GLU A 37 28.41 2.44 27.68
N ILE A 38 28.10 2.37 28.97
CA ILE A 38 26.98 1.55 29.48
C ILE A 38 25.73 2.37 29.77
N TRP A 39 25.89 3.68 30.00
CA TRP A 39 24.79 4.55 30.43
C TRP A 39 25.05 6.01 30.06
N ASN A 40 24.04 6.66 29.47
CA ASN A 40 24.03 8.09 29.20
C ASN A 40 22.96 8.82 30.03
N LEU A 41 23.33 9.96 30.60
CA LEU A 41 22.49 10.87 31.37
C LEU A 41 22.46 12.24 30.68
N VAL A 42 21.37 12.56 29.96
CA VAL A 42 21.19 13.82 29.26
C VAL A 42 20.31 14.76 30.08
N PHE A 43 20.84 15.92 30.45
CA PHE A 43 20.13 16.95 31.22
C PHE A 43 19.45 17.92 30.25
N MET A 44 18.28 17.52 29.73
CA MET A 44 17.54 18.31 28.74
C MET A 44 17.07 19.63 29.34
N GLN A 45 17.60 20.73 28.80
CA GLN A 45 17.29 22.09 29.25
C GLN A 45 17.06 23.06 28.08
N PHE A 46 17.35 22.64 26.85
CA PHE A 46 17.15 23.43 25.63
C PHE A 46 16.40 22.66 24.56
N ASN A 47 15.78 23.38 23.64
CA ASN A 47 15.32 22.89 22.35
C ASN A 47 16.13 23.60 21.26
N ARG A 48 16.81 22.81 20.42
CA ARG A 48 17.58 23.28 19.26
C ARG A 48 16.69 23.30 18.03
N ASP A 49 16.56 24.44 17.37
CA ASP A 49 15.86 24.52 16.08
C ASP A 49 16.79 24.20 14.89
N THR A 50 16.24 24.17 13.68
CA THR A 50 16.99 23.87 12.44
C THR A 50 18.06 24.90 12.11
N SER A 51 18.01 26.11 12.69
CA SER A 51 19.06 27.13 12.56
C SER A 51 20.20 26.93 13.58
N GLY A 52 20.05 25.96 14.48
CA GLY A 52 20.98 25.70 15.58
C GLY A 52 20.73 26.55 16.82
N LYS A 53 19.71 27.42 16.83
CA LYS A 53 19.39 28.29 17.96
C LYS A 53 18.83 27.45 19.11
N LEU A 54 19.39 27.66 20.29
CA LEU A 54 18.95 27.03 21.53
C LEU A 54 17.91 27.91 22.23
N THR A 55 16.77 27.32 22.56
CA THR A 55 15.70 27.94 23.36
C THR A 55 15.50 27.14 24.64
N GLN A 56 15.31 27.79 25.79
CA GLN A 56 15.09 27.04 27.03
C GLN A 56 13.80 26.23 26.98
N LEU A 57 13.85 25.00 27.48
CA LEU A 57 12.66 24.19 27.65
C LEU A 57 11.81 24.75 28.80
N PRO A 58 10.47 24.77 28.66
CA PRO A 58 9.58 25.20 29.73
C PRO A 58 9.65 24.28 30.96
N HIS A 59 9.97 23.00 30.74
CA HIS A 59 10.17 21.99 31.76
C HIS A 59 11.45 21.21 31.47
N PRO A 60 12.58 21.52 32.14
CA PRO A 60 13.79 20.71 32.06
C PRO A 60 13.54 19.30 32.62
N SER A 61 14.25 18.31 32.07
CA SER A 61 14.15 16.92 32.50
C SER A 61 15.47 16.19 32.34
N VAL A 62 15.56 15.01 32.96
CA VAL A 62 16.67 14.08 32.77
C VAL A 62 16.18 12.98 31.84
N ASP A 63 16.78 12.92 30.66
CA ASP A 63 16.64 11.80 29.74
C ASP A 63 17.80 10.85 29.98
N THR A 64 17.52 9.57 30.15
CA THR A 64 18.53 8.61 30.55
C THR A 64 18.37 7.31 29.78
N GLY A 65 19.47 6.81 29.24
CA GLY A 65 19.52 5.60 28.43
C GLY A 65 20.61 4.67 28.90
N MET A 66 20.24 3.54 29.48
CA MET A 66 21.16 2.48 29.87
C MET A 66 21.00 1.30 28.91
N GLY A 67 22.09 0.90 28.25
CA GLY A 67 22.07 -0.19 27.29
C GLY A 67 21.99 -1.54 28.01
N LEU A 68 20.82 -2.19 27.99
CA LEU A 68 20.61 -3.47 28.69
C LEU A 68 21.59 -4.56 28.22
N GLU A 69 21.81 -4.67 26.91
CA GLU A 69 22.72 -5.66 26.33
C GLU A 69 24.18 -5.38 26.71
N ARG A 70 24.58 -4.11 26.76
CA ARG A 70 25.93 -3.72 27.20
C ARG A 70 26.13 -4.02 28.68
N LEU A 71 25.13 -3.74 29.51
CA LEU A 71 25.15 -4.09 30.92
C LEU A 71 25.20 -5.61 31.14
N ALA A 72 24.43 -6.37 30.34
CA ALA A 72 24.47 -7.83 30.36
C ALA A 72 25.87 -8.36 30.00
N ALA A 73 26.53 -7.78 28.99
CA ALA A 73 27.91 -8.15 28.63
C ALA A 73 28.87 -7.95 29.81
N VAL A 74 28.80 -6.79 30.47
CA VAL A 74 29.58 -6.51 31.68
C VAL A 74 29.28 -7.51 32.80
N MET A 75 28.00 -7.79 33.08
CA MET A 75 27.60 -8.72 34.13
C MET A 75 28.01 -10.17 33.85
N GLN A 76 28.07 -10.56 32.58
CA GLN A 76 28.47 -11.89 32.13
C GLN A 76 29.99 -12.00 31.94
N GLY A 77 30.75 -10.90 32.08
CA GLY A 77 32.20 -10.87 31.94
C GLY A 77 32.68 -11.03 30.49
N VAL A 78 31.86 -10.64 29.52
CA VAL A 78 32.17 -10.67 28.08
C VAL A 78 32.32 -9.25 27.54
N HIS A 79 32.91 -9.10 26.34
CA HIS A 79 33.31 -7.79 25.80
C HIS A 79 32.41 -7.31 24.66
N SER A 80 31.51 -8.17 24.18
CA SER A 80 30.55 -7.84 23.12
C SER A 80 29.13 -8.20 23.49
N ASN A 81 28.16 -7.40 23.02
CA ASN A 81 26.75 -7.75 23.09
C ASN A 81 26.45 -9.09 22.41
N TYR A 82 27.22 -9.48 21.39
CA TYR A 82 27.00 -10.74 20.67
C TYR A 82 27.46 -11.98 21.47
N GLU A 83 28.22 -11.79 22.55
CA GLU A 83 28.74 -12.86 23.41
C GLU A 83 27.81 -13.17 24.60
N ILE A 84 26.78 -12.34 24.82
CA ILE A 84 25.81 -12.59 25.90
C ILE A 84 24.93 -13.80 25.56
N ASP A 85 24.44 -14.47 26.59
CA ASP A 85 23.55 -15.63 26.53
C ASP A 85 22.38 -15.50 25.53
N LEU A 86 21.69 -14.35 25.53
CA LEU A 86 20.60 -14.04 24.61
C LEU A 86 21.05 -14.13 23.13
N PHE A 87 22.16 -13.47 22.78
CA PHE A 87 22.65 -13.45 21.41
C PHE A 87 23.30 -14.78 21.02
N GLN A 88 24.04 -15.42 21.91
CA GLN A 88 24.65 -16.73 21.64
C GLN A 88 23.60 -17.78 21.30
N SER A 89 22.46 -17.77 22.01
CA SER A 89 21.33 -18.65 21.72
C SER A 89 20.74 -18.39 20.32
N LEU A 90 20.58 -17.12 19.94
CA LEU A 90 20.07 -16.74 18.62
C LEU A 90 21.07 -16.99 17.49
N ILE A 91 22.36 -16.74 17.71
CA ILE A 91 23.44 -17.02 16.76
C ILE A 91 23.51 -18.52 16.47
N LYS A 92 23.39 -19.36 17.51
CA LYS A 92 23.32 -20.80 17.35
C LYS A 92 22.09 -21.24 16.54
N ALA A 93 20.92 -20.67 16.83
CA ALA A 93 19.72 -20.95 16.04
C ALA A 93 19.85 -20.49 14.58
N ALA A 94 20.50 -19.34 14.33
CA ALA A 94 20.82 -18.86 12.98
C ALA A 94 21.80 -19.80 12.27
N ALA A 95 22.82 -20.31 12.96
CA ALA A 95 23.76 -21.29 12.43
C ALA A 95 23.05 -22.58 12.02
N GLU A 96 22.15 -23.10 12.87
CA GLU A 96 21.33 -24.27 12.56
C GLU A 96 20.38 -24.03 11.37
N ALA A 97 19.74 -22.86 11.32
CA ALA A 97 18.81 -22.51 10.25
C ALA A 97 19.51 -22.29 8.89
N THR A 98 20.79 -21.88 8.91
CA THR A 98 21.59 -21.58 7.72
C THR A 98 22.55 -22.71 7.31
N GLY A 99 22.80 -23.68 8.19
CA GLY A 99 23.82 -24.71 7.98
C GLY A 99 25.26 -24.20 8.14
N CYS A 100 25.47 -23.00 8.67
CA CYS A 100 26.80 -22.44 8.89
C CYS A 100 27.47 -23.08 10.12
N SER A 101 28.67 -23.64 9.96
CA SER A 101 29.44 -24.24 11.06
C SER A 101 30.32 -23.25 11.82
N ASP A 102 30.64 -22.10 11.21
CA ASP A 102 31.47 -21.05 11.81
C ASP A 102 30.59 -20.06 12.59
N LEU A 103 30.47 -20.27 13.91
CA LEU A 103 29.67 -19.41 14.79
C LEU A 103 30.22 -17.99 14.93
N GLU A 104 31.48 -17.76 14.58
CA GLU A 104 32.10 -16.44 14.60
C GLU A 104 31.80 -15.62 13.34
N ASN A 105 31.13 -16.21 12.35
CA ASN A 105 30.78 -15.52 11.14
C ASN A 105 29.86 -14.32 11.42
N LYS A 106 30.32 -13.13 11.01
CA LYS A 106 29.61 -11.86 11.24
C LYS A 106 28.19 -11.85 10.66
N SER A 107 27.90 -12.61 9.60
CA SER A 107 26.55 -12.75 9.05
C SER A 107 25.56 -13.33 10.05
N LEU A 108 25.98 -14.27 10.89
CA LEU A 108 25.12 -14.85 11.94
C LEU A 108 24.74 -13.80 12.99
N ARG A 109 25.68 -12.92 13.35
CA ARG A 109 25.46 -11.80 14.28
C ARG A 109 24.41 -10.82 13.71
N VAL A 110 24.52 -10.49 12.43
CA VAL A 110 23.54 -9.62 11.74
C VAL A 110 22.16 -10.27 11.68
N ILE A 111 22.08 -11.55 11.33
CA ILE A 111 20.81 -12.30 11.29
C ILE A 111 20.14 -12.32 12.68
N ALA A 112 20.91 -12.63 13.74
CA ALA A 112 20.43 -12.69 15.11
C ALA A 112 19.94 -11.33 15.63
N ASP A 113 20.60 -10.24 15.28
CA ASP A 113 20.16 -8.89 15.62
C ASP A 113 18.88 -8.49 14.85
N HIS A 114 18.87 -8.75 13.55
CA HIS A 114 17.79 -8.31 12.68
C HIS A 114 16.48 -9.08 12.93
N ILE A 115 16.53 -10.36 13.33
CA ILE A 115 15.29 -11.08 13.69
C ILE A 115 14.59 -10.43 14.88
N ARG A 116 15.35 -9.93 15.87
CA ARG A 116 14.80 -9.22 17.03
C ARG A 116 14.05 -7.97 16.56
N SER A 117 14.75 -7.09 15.83
CA SER A 117 14.18 -5.84 15.33
C SER A 117 12.94 -6.07 14.48
N CYS A 118 12.99 -7.02 13.53
CA CYS A 118 11.88 -7.32 12.65
C CYS A 118 10.67 -7.89 13.40
N ALA A 119 10.89 -8.80 14.35
CA ALA A 119 9.81 -9.43 15.09
C ALA A 119 9.05 -8.43 15.97
N PHE A 120 9.76 -7.53 16.67
CA PHE A 120 9.13 -6.49 17.49
C PHE A 120 8.38 -5.47 16.63
N LEU A 121 8.95 -5.02 15.51
CA LEU A 121 8.24 -4.12 14.58
C LEU A 121 6.93 -4.74 14.07
N VAL A 122 6.93 -6.03 13.72
CA VAL A 122 5.71 -6.70 13.26
C VAL A 122 4.73 -6.93 14.42
N ALA A 123 5.21 -7.24 15.62
CA ALA A 123 4.37 -7.36 16.81
C ALA A 123 3.67 -6.02 17.16
N ASP A 124 4.33 -4.89 16.91
CA ASP A 124 3.79 -3.53 17.06
C ASP A 124 2.89 -3.10 15.87
N GLY A 125 2.63 -4.00 14.92
CA GLY A 125 1.71 -3.77 13.80
C GLY A 125 2.34 -3.12 12.56
N VAL A 126 3.68 -2.99 12.51
CA VAL A 126 4.37 -2.52 11.30
C VAL A 126 4.46 -3.66 10.29
N LEU A 127 3.98 -3.44 9.07
CA LEU A 127 4.07 -4.39 7.97
C LEU A 127 5.07 -3.92 6.90
N PRO A 128 5.80 -4.83 6.22
CA PRO A 128 6.71 -4.46 5.15
C PRO A 128 6.00 -3.68 4.03
N SER A 129 6.49 -2.48 3.71
CA SER A 129 5.92 -1.59 2.69
C SER A 129 7.02 -0.86 1.89
N ASN A 130 6.63 -0.05 0.91
CA ASN A 130 7.57 0.78 0.14
C ASN A 130 7.88 2.13 0.82
N GLU A 131 7.20 2.50 1.91
CA GLU A 131 7.31 3.85 2.50
C GLU A 131 7.29 3.84 4.04
N GLY A 132 7.88 4.88 4.63
CA GLY A 132 7.84 5.12 6.08
C GLY A 132 8.42 3.97 6.91
N ARG A 133 7.74 3.61 8.00
CA ARG A 133 8.19 2.55 8.92
C ARG A 133 8.22 1.16 8.27
N GLY A 134 7.30 0.89 7.36
CA GLY A 134 7.24 -0.40 6.66
C GLY A 134 8.39 -0.58 5.67
N TYR A 135 8.90 0.51 5.07
CA TYR A 135 10.12 0.49 4.28
C TYR A 135 11.35 0.13 5.13
N VAL A 136 11.48 0.73 6.32
CA VAL A 136 12.57 0.41 7.25
C VAL A 136 12.53 -1.06 7.64
N LEU A 137 11.37 -1.58 8.03
CA LEU A 137 11.20 -3.01 8.34
C LEU A 137 11.62 -3.89 7.16
N ARG A 138 11.11 -3.60 5.96
CA ARG A 138 11.46 -4.32 4.75
C ARG A 138 12.97 -4.35 4.50
N ARG A 139 13.64 -3.21 4.63
CA ARG A 139 15.09 -3.10 4.47
C ARG A 139 15.85 -4.00 5.44
N ILE A 140 15.46 -4.03 6.72
CA ILE A 140 16.10 -4.87 7.73
C ILE A 140 15.89 -6.36 7.42
N ILE A 141 14.67 -6.76 7.03
CA ILE A 141 14.38 -8.15 6.62
C ILE A 141 15.27 -8.58 5.45
N ARG A 142 15.31 -7.76 4.38
CA ARG A 142 16.09 -8.07 3.17
C ARG A 142 17.59 -8.12 3.43
N ARG A 143 18.10 -7.27 4.33
CA ARG A 143 19.49 -7.33 4.78
C ARG A 143 19.80 -8.64 5.50
N ALA A 144 18.92 -9.11 6.39
CA ALA A 144 19.10 -10.39 7.07
C ALA A 144 19.10 -11.59 6.08
N ILE A 145 18.16 -11.59 5.12
CA ILE A 145 18.07 -12.63 4.10
C ILE A 145 19.32 -12.64 3.21
N ARG A 146 19.84 -11.47 2.83
CA ARG A 146 21.11 -11.36 2.09
C ARG A 146 22.26 -12.00 2.86
N HIS A 147 22.36 -11.78 4.16
CA HIS A 147 23.39 -12.43 4.98
C HIS A 147 23.21 -13.96 5.01
N GLY A 148 21.98 -14.47 4.99
CA GLY A 148 21.71 -15.90 4.80
C GLY A 148 22.16 -16.42 3.43
N TYR A 149 21.89 -15.66 2.37
CA TYR A 149 22.35 -15.98 1.02
C TYR A 149 23.88 -16.02 0.91
N MET A 150 24.58 -15.10 1.57
CA MET A 150 26.05 -15.11 1.66
C MET A 150 26.59 -16.34 2.39
N LEU A 151 25.78 -16.99 3.24
CA LEU A 151 26.10 -18.26 3.89
C LEU A 151 25.70 -19.49 3.06
N GLY A 152 25.17 -19.29 1.84
CA GLY A 152 24.79 -20.36 0.92
C GLY A 152 23.34 -20.82 1.03
N VAL A 153 22.48 -20.09 1.75
CA VAL A 153 21.08 -20.45 1.94
C VAL A 153 20.21 -19.91 0.81
N THR A 154 19.46 -20.79 0.15
CA THR A 154 18.48 -20.42 -0.89
C THR A 154 17.02 -20.59 -0.42
N ASP A 155 16.79 -21.48 0.55
CA ASP A 155 15.46 -21.73 1.10
C ASP A 155 15.11 -20.71 2.21
N SER A 156 13.82 -20.49 2.45
CA SER A 156 13.37 -19.62 3.53
C SER A 156 13.81 -20.16 4.91
N PHE A 157 14.52 -19.33 5.67
CA PHE A 157 15.09 -19.66 6.97
C PHE A 157 14.79 -18.60 8.03
N PHE A 158 14.66 -17.32 7.64
CA PHE A 158 14.63 -16.21 8.59
C PHE A 158 13.42 -16.27 9.53
N TYR A 159 12.24 -16.60 9.00
CA TYR A 159 11.04 -16.75 9.82
C TYR A 159 11.14 -17.87 10.88
N LYS A 160 12.02 -18.87 10.68
CA LYS A 160 12.23 -19.97 11.65
C LYS A 160 12.85 -19.47 12.95
N LEU A 161 13.55 -18.32 12.92
CA LEU A 161 14.20 -17.72 14.08
C LEU A 161 13.22 -17.03 15.04
N VAL A 162 11.97 -16.82 14.65
CA VAL A 162 10.94 -16.26 15.54
C VAL A 162 10.69 -17.18 16.73
N ALA A 163 10.75 -18.49 16.54
CA ALA A 163 10.53 -19.46 17.60
C ALA A 163 11.64 -19.41 18.69
N PRO A 164 12.94 -19.53 18.34
CA PRO A 164 14.05 -19.27 19.27
C PRO A 164 13.98 -17.90 19.94
N LEU A 165 13.63 -16.85 19.19
CA LEU A 165 13.47 -15.51 19.76
C LEU A 165 12.37 -15.45 20.82
N THR A 166 11.25 -16.11 20.57
CA THR A 166 10.13 -16.19 21.51
C THR A 166 10.52 -16.96 22.77
N GLU A 167 11.37 -17.98 22.66
CA GLU A 167 11.90 -18.71 23.82
C GLU A 167 12.78 -17.81 24.70
N GLN A 168 13.64 -17.00 24.08
CA GLN A 168 14.54 -16.12 24.82
C GLN A 168 13.85 -14.90 25.44
N MET A 169 12.90 -14.29 24.73
CA MET A 169 12.33 -12.99 25.11
C MET A 169 10.84 -13.05 25.51
N GLY A 170 10.12 -14.12 25.18
CA GLY A 170 8.65 -14.16 25.31
C GLY A 170 8.12 -14.08 26.74
N SER A 171 8.92 -14.39 27.75
CA SER A 171 8.54 -14.24 29.17
C SER A 171 8.41 -12.77 29.57
N ALA A 172 9.33 -11.92 29.09
CA ALA A 172 9.33 -10.48 29.33
C ALA A 172 8.40 -9.72 28.35
N TYR A 173 8.16 -10.30 27.17
CA TYR A 173 7.37 -9.70 26.09
C TYR A 173 6.21 -10.64 25.65
N PRO A 174 5.11 -10.76 26.42
CA PRO A 174 3.99 -11.63 26.09
C PRO A 174 3.29 -11.30 24.77
N GLU A 175 3.34 -10.04 24.33
CA GLU A 175 2.86 -9.57 23.03
C GLU A 175 3.58 -10.24 21.86
N LEU A 176 4.88 -10.51 21.98
CA LEU A 176 5.64 -11.26 20.98
C LEU A 176 5.11 -12.69 20.85
N VAL A 177 4.80 -13.34 21.97
CA VAL A 177 4.21 -14.70 21.99
C VAL A 177 2.85 -14.71 21.30
N LYS A 178 2.01 -13.71 21.57
CA LYS A 178 0.68 -13.57 20.94
C LYS A 178 0.80 -13.33 19.43
N ALA A 179 1.76 -12.51 19.01
CA ALA A 179 1.97 -12.15 17.61
C ALA A 179 2.77 -13.18 16.80
N ARG A 180 3.37 -14.20 17.45
CA ARG A 180 4.31 -15.15 16.83
C ARG A 180 3.89 -15.66 15.45
N GLN A 181 2.66 -16.19 15.31
CA GLN A 181 2.19 -16.73 14.03
C GLN A 181 2.10 -15.68 12.92
N GLN A 182 1.73 -14.45 13.29
CA GLN A 182 1.68 -13.32 12.36
C GLN A 182 3.09 -12.91 11.95
N VAL A 183 4.02 -12.81 12.91
CA VAL A 183 5.43 -12.50 12.64
C VAL A 183 6.04 -13.54 11.69
N GLU A 184 5.89 -14.84 12.00
CA GLU A 184 6.37 -15.93 11.16
C GLU A 184 5.82 -15.83 9.73
N ARG A 185 4.52 -15.56 9.57
CA ARG A 185 3.89 -15.43 8.25
C ARG A 185 4.41 -14.22 7.46
N VAL A 186 4.51 -13.06 8.12
CA VAL A 186 4.96 -11.81 7.47
C VAL A 186 6.41 -11.95 7.01
N LEU A 187 7.29 -12.47 7.87
CA LEU A 187 8.70 -12.67 7.53
C LEU A 187 8.85 -13.70 6.41
N LYS A 188 8.14 -14.82 6.49
CA LYS A 188 8.19 -15.86 5.45
C LYS A 188 7.77 -15.34 4.08
N LEU A 189 6.68 -14.58 4.01
CA LEU A 189 6.19 -14.06 2.74
C LEU A 189 7.14 -13.01 2.13
N GLU A 190 7.70 -12.12 2.95
CA GLU A 190 8.69 -11.15 2.46
C GLU A 190 9.98 -11.86 2.02
N GLU A 191 10.38 -12.92 2.72
CA GLU A 191 11.53 -13.76 2.38
C GLU A 191 11.34 -14.48 1.04
N GLU A 192 10.20 -15.15 0.84
CA GLU A 192 9.88 -15.83 -0.42
C GLU A 192 9.85 -14.84 -1.60
N ARG A 193 9.20 -13.67 -1.42
CA ARG A 193 9.16 -12.62 -2.46
C ARG A 193 10.53 -12.06 -2.80
N PHE A 194 11.37 -11.89 -1.79
CA PHE A 194 12.70 -11.32 -2.01
C PHE A 194 13.66 -12.36 -2.59
N ALA A 195 13.54 -13.63 -2.23
CA ALA A 195 14.37 -14.71 -2.80
C ALA A 195 14.26 -14.76 -4.33
N GLU A 196 13.05 -14.55 -4.88
CA GLU A 196 12.82 -14.50 -6.34
C GLU A 196 13.64 -13.40 -7.05
N THR A 197 13.89 -12.27 -6.39
CA THR A 197 14.64 -11.15 -6.98
C THR A 197 16.11 -11.08 -6.55
N LEU A 198 16.45 -11.67 -5.41
CA LEU A 198 17.77 -11.61 -4.80
C LEU A 198 18.82 -12.30 -5.67
N GLU A 199 18.58 -13.54 -6.10
CA GLU A 199 19.56 -14.32 -6.87
C GLU A 199 19.92 -13.61 -8.19
N GLN A 200 18.90 -13.22 -8.95
CA GLN A 200 19.08 -12.52 -10.22
C GLN A 200 19.73 -11.14 -10.03
N GLY A 201 19.30 -10.38 -9.01
CA GLY A 201 19.86 -9.06 -8.72
C GLY A 201 21.31 -9.11 -8.25
N MET A 202 21.69 -10.08 -7.42
CA MET A 202 23.07 -10.31 -6.99
C MET A 202 23.97 -10.64 -8.18
N LYS A 203 23.53 -11.56 -9.05
CA LYS A 203 24.30 -11.93 -10.25
C LYS A 203 24.58 -10.72 -11.15
N ILE A 204 23.55 -9.92 -11.43
CA ILE A 204 23.67 -8.71 -12.27
C ILE A 204 24.59 -7.68 -11.60
N LEU A 205 24.46 -7.50 -10.29
CA LEU A 205 25.30 -6.56 -9.55
C LEU A 205 26.76 -7.02 -9.51
N ASP A 206 27.04 -8.30 -9.32
CA ASP A 206 28.39 -8.85 -9.34
C ASP A 206 29.03 -8.71 -10.72
N GLU A 207 28.32 -9.08 -11.80
CA GLU A 207 28.77 -8.86 -13.19
C GLU A 207 29.04 -7.38 -13.47
N ALA A 208 28.17 -6.49 -12.99
CA ALA A 208 28.35 -5.05 -13.12
C ALA A 208 29.60 -4.57 -12.37
N ILE A 209 29.81 -5.02 -11.13
CA ILE A 209 30.96 -4.64 -10.31
C ILE A 209 32.27 -5.14 -10.93
N GLU A 210 32.31 -6.35 -11.47
CA GLU A 210 33.49 -6.87 -12.18
C GLU A 210 33.85 -6.05 -13.42
N SER A 211 32.86 -5.44 -14.06
CA SER A 211 33.04 -4.61 -15.25
C SER A 211 33.34 -3.12 -14.96
N LEU A 212 33.40 -2.73 -13.68
CA LEU A 212 33.66 -1.34 -13.28
C LEU A 212 35.09 -0.92 -13.59
N ALA A 213 35.24 0.21 -14.28
CA ALA A 213 36.53 0.87 -14.48
C ALA A 213 36.94 1.80 -13.32
N GLU A 214 35.98 2.20 -12.48
CA GLU A 214 36.15 3.13 -11.36
C GLU A 214 35.38 2.63 -10.13
N ASP A 215 35.73 3.13 -8.93
CA ASP A 215 35.06 2.81 -7.66
C ASP A 215 33.67 3.46 -7.52
N ARG A 216 32.89 3.50 -8.60
CA ARG A 216 31.56 4.13 -8.66
C ARG A 216 30.58 3.34 -9.51
N ILE A 217 29.51 2.84 -8.90
CA ILE A 217 28.40 2.19 -9.58
C ILE A 217 27.52 3.25 -10.27
N PRO A 218 27.32 3.18 -11.61
CA PRO A 218 26.53 4.15 -12.37
C PRO A 218 25.06 4.21 -11.94
N GLY A 219 24.48 5.41 -11.92
CA GLY A 219 23.09 5.61 -11.50
C GLY A 219 22.06 4.89 -12.38
N SER A 220 22.34 4.75 -13.68
CA SER A 220 21.52 3.97 -14.60
C SER A 220 21.52 2.46 -14.29
N MET A 221 22.62 1.92 -13.76
CA MET A 221 22.69 0.53 -13.31
C MET A 221 21.87 0.34 -12.03
N VAL A 222 22.00 1.26 -11.06
CA VAL A 222 21.20 1.26 -9.83
C VAL A 222 19.71 1.35 -10.17
N PHE A 223 19.36 2.20 -11.14
CA PHE A 223 17.99 2.33 -11.63
C PHE A 223 17.51 1.04 -12.29
N LYS A 224 18.31 0.41 -13.15
CA LYS A 224 17.93 -0.87 -13.78
C LYS A 224 17.72 -1.98 -12.75
N LEU A 225 18.61 -2.11 -11.77
CA LEU A 225 18.48 -3.05 -10.65
C LEU A 225 17.17 -2.82 -9.88
N TYR A 226 16.86 -1.56 -9.58
CA TYR A 226 15.64 -1.17 -8.88
C TYR A 226 14.36 -1.38 -9.70
N ASP A 227 14.29 -0.79 -10.89
CA ASP A 227 13.08 -0.70 -11.73
C ASP A 227 12.78 -2.02 -12.46
N THR A 228 13.79 -2.64 -13.06
CA THR A 228 13.59 -3.83 -13.89
C THR A 228 13.59 -5.12 -13.08
N TYR A 229 14.46 -5.21 -12.06
CA TYR A 229 14.69 -6.45 -11.31
C TYR A 229 14.20 -6.39 -9.86
N GLY A 230 13.63 -5.26 -9.42
CA GLY A 230 13.09 -5.10 -8.06
C GLY A 230 14.15 -5.17 -6.96
N PHE A 231 15.42 -4.99 -7.30
CA PHE A 231 16.56 -5.08 -6.40
C PHE A 231 16.77 -3.75 -5.65
N PRO A 232 16.67 -3.72 -4.30
CA PRO A 232 16.63 -2.47 -3.54
C PRO A 232 17.91 -1.65 -3.64
N THR A 233 17.77 -0.34 -3.86
CA THR A 233 18.91 0.59 -3.90
C THR A 233 19.68 0.61 -2.59
N ASP A 234 18.99 0.44 -1.46
CA ASP A 234 19.56 0.28 -0.13
C ASP A 234 20.44 -0.97 0.01
N LEU A 235 20.09 -2.07 -0.65
CA LEU A 235 20.93 -3.26 -0.66
C LEU A 235 22.17 -3.06 -1.53
N VAL A 236 22.01 -2.40 -2.69
CA VAL A 236 23.16 -2.01 -3.52
C VAL A 236 24.10 -1.10 -2.73
N ALA A 237 23.57 -0.18 -1.91
CA ALA A 237 24.36 0.70 -1.06
C ALA A 237 25.13 -0.03 0.02
N ASP A 238 24.51 -1.03 0.66
CA ASP A 238 25.18 -1.85 1.67
C ASP A 238 26.30 -2.70 1.04
N ILE A 239 26.06 -3.30 -0.13
CA ILE A 239 27.07 -4.06 -0.90
C ILE A 239 28.22 -3.16 -1.34
N ALA A 240 27.89 -1.98 -1.87
CA ALA A 240 28.89 -1.02 -2.31
C ALA A 240 29.80 -0.61 -1.15
N ARG A 241 29.22 -0.31 0.03
CA ARG A 241 29.99 0.07 1.23
C ARG A 241 30.94 -1.04 1.68
N GLU A 242 30.49 -2.29 1.69
CA GLU A 242 31.32 -3.45 2.07
C GLU A 242 32.50 -3.67 1.11
N ARG A 243 32.34 -3.29 -0.17
CA ARG A 243 33.38 -3.38 -1.20
C ARG A 243 34.15 -2.06 -1.41
N ASN A 244 33.95 -1.05 -0.55
CA ASN A 244 34.53 0.30 -0.68
C ASN A 244 34.17 1.05 -1.97
N LEU A 245 33.03 0.72 -2.60
CA LEU A 245 32.49 1.37 -3.79
C LEU A 245 31.52 2.50 -3.44
N LYS A 246 31.38 3.47 -4.35
CA LYS A 246 30.40 4.57 -4.24
C LYS A 246 29.23 4.37 -5.20
N LEU A 247 28.08 4.94 -4.85
CA LEU A 247 26.90 4.99 -5.70
C LEU A 247 26.76 6.35 -6.37
N ASP A 248 26.43 6.36 -7.65
CA ASP A 248 25.96 7.57 -8.33
C ASP A 248 24.45 7.78 -8.14
N MET A 249 24.10 8.34 -6.98
CA MET A 249 22.71 8.68 -6.66
C MET A 249 22.15 9.82 -7.52
N ALA A 250 23.01 10.71 -8.03
CA ALA A 250 22.57 11.80 -8.91
C ALA A 250 22.10 11.24 -10.25
N GLY A 251 22.86 10.31 -10.84
CA GLY A 251 22.43 9.60 -12.05
C GLY A 251 21.17 8.76 -11.85
N PHE A 252 20.99 8.14 -10.66
CA PHE A 252 19.78 7.39 -10.34
C PHE A 252 18.53 8.28 -10.34
N GLU A 253 18.62 9.48 -9.73
CA GLU A 253 17.48 10.41 -9.70
C GLU A 253 17.10 10.97 -11.06
N VAL A 254 18.08 11.15 -11.96
CA VAL A 254 17.81 11.53 -13.35
C VAL A 254 16.92 10.49 -14.05
N GLU A 255 17.19 9.20 -13.86
CA GLU A 255 16.39 8.11 -14.43
C GLU A 255 15.00 8.00 -13.79
N MET A 256 14.91 8.20 -12.47
CA MET A 256 13.64 8.23 -11.73
C MET A 256 12.73 9.37 -12.21
N GLU A 257 13.27 10.57 -12.44
CA GLU A 257 12.49 11.69 -13.00
C GLU A 257 12.06 11.42 -14.45
N ALA A 258 12.91 10.81 -15.26
CA ALA A 258 12.55 10.39 -16.62
C ALA A 258 11.41 9.34 -16.61
N GLN A 259 11.37 8.43 -15.64
CA GLN A 259 10.26 7.50 -15.43
C GLN A 259 8.97 8.23 -14.99
N ARG A 260 9.06 9.14 -14.01
CA ARG A 260 7.92 9.93 -13.53
C ARG A 260 7.31 10.81 -14.63
N ALA A 261 8.14 11.41 -15.48
CA ALA A 261 7.67 12.20 -16.62
C ALA A 261 6.89 11.34 -17.62
N ARG A 262 7.38 10.13 -17.94
CA ARG A 262 6.68 9.17 -18.80
C ARG A 262 5.35 8.71 -18.18
N ALA A 263 5.31 8.44 -16.88
CA ALA A 263 4.07 8.05 -16.18
C ALA A 263 3.04 9.20 -16.12
N ARG A 264 3.48 10.44 -15.92
CA ARG A 264 2.62 11.64 -15.97
C ARG A 264 2.02 11.88 -17.36
N ALA A 265 2.81 11.68 -18.41
CA ALA A 265 2.32 11.78 -19.79
C ALA A 265 1.27 10.71 -20.17
N ALA A 266 1.21 9.61 -19.42
CA ALA A 266 0.26 8.52 -19.62
C ALA A 266 -1.02 8.62 -18.74
N SER A 267 -1.08 9.55 -17.78
CA SER A 267 -2.24 9.73 -16.89
C SER A 267 -3.19 10.79 -17.47
N HIS A 268 -4.41 10.38 -17.81
CA HIS A 268 -5.49 11.25 -18.33
C HIS A 268 -6.18 12.12 -17.25
N PHE A 269 -5.54 12.35 -16.10
CA PHE A 269 -6.07 13.24 -15.05
C PHE A 269 -5.41 14.62 -15.17
N GLY A 270 -6.21 15.62 -15.56
CA GLY A 270 -5.78 17.02 -15.60
C GLY A 270 -5.36 17.52 -14.21
N PRO A 271 -4.44 18.49 -14.14
CA PRO A 271 -4.00 19.05 -12.87
C PRO A 271 -5.15 19.77 -12.15
N ALA A 272 -5.15 19.72 -10.82
CA ALA A 272 -6.00 20.54 -9.97
C ALA A 272 -5.86 22.01 -10.39
N ILE A 273 -7.00 22.63 -10.72
CA ILE A 273 -7.03 24.03 -11.14
C ILE A 273 -6.84 24.86 -9.88
N ASP A 274 -5.60 25.31 -9.67
CA ASP A 274 -5.23 26.18 -8.55
C ASP A 274 -5.71 27.60 -8.89
N VAL A 275 -7.00 27.84 -8.65
CA VAL A 275 -7.61 29.13 -8.96
C VAL A 275 -7.26 30.12 -7.83
N PRO A 276 -6.78 31.34 -8.12
CA PRO A 276 -6.56 32.38 -7.12
C PRO A 276 -7.91 32.96 -6.63
N VAL A 277 -8.65 32.17 -5.87
CA VAL A 277 -9.94 32.59 -5.31
C VAL A 277 -9.73 33.08 -3.89
N ASN A 278 -9.62 34.40 -3.75
CA ASN A 278 -9.64 35.05 -2.45
C ASN A 278 -11.10 35.19 -1.97
N LEU A 279 -11.82 34.06 -1.85
CA LEU A 279 -13.17 34.05 -1.29
C LEU A 279 -13.04 33.98 0.23
N ALA A 280 -13.23 35.14 0.88
CA ALA A 280 -13.41 35.22 2.32
C ALA A 280 -14.71 34.54 2.81
N GLU A 281 -15.50 33.96 1.91
CA GLU A 281 -16.85 33.44 2.18
C GLU A 281 -16.89 31.92 1.95
N SER A 282 -17.30 31.19 2.99
CA SER A 282 -17.55 29.75 2.97
C SER A 282 -18.89 29.44 2.30
N THR A 283 -18.94 28.44 1.42
CA THR A 283 -20.21 27.90 0.92
C THR A 283 -20.86 27.03 2.00
N GLU A 284 -22.08 27.36 2.40
CA GLU A 284 -22.85 26.48 3.30
C GLU A 284 -23.35 25.24 2.54
N PHE A 285 -22.98 24.05 3.00
CA PHE A 285 -23.41 22.79 2.38
C PHE A 285 -24.72 22.30 2.99
N THR A 286 -25.79 22.23 2.18
CA THR A 286 -27.15 21.85 2.59
C THR A 286 -27.54 20.45 2.09
N GLY A 287 -26.64 19.79 1.35
CA GLY A 287 -26.90 18.55 0.61
C GLY A 287 -27.09 17.28 1.45
N TYR A 288 -26.93 17.37 2.78
CA TYR A 288 -27.30 16.29 3.69
C TYR A 288 -28.81 16.14 3.85
N ASP A 289 -29.54 17.26 3.78
CA ASP A 289 -30.98 17.29 4.09
C ASP A 289 -31.84 17.37 2.82
N ARG A 290 -31.35 18.05 1.78
CA ARG A 290 -32.11 18.35 0.55
C ARG A 290 -31.25 18.25 -0.71
N LEU A 291 -31.91 17.96 -1.83
CA LEU A 291 -31.27 17.82 -3.16
C LEU A 291 -31.52 19.03 -4.07
N SER A 292 -32.36 19.97 -3.63
CA SER A 292 -32.63 21.23 -4.31
C SER A 292 -32.64 22.36 -3.30
N ASP A 293 -32.24 23.55 -3.73
CA ASP A 293 -32.20 24.74 -2.87
C ASP A 293 -32.45 26.02 -3.67
N ARG A 294 -32.43 27.18 -3.00
CA ARG A 294 -32.46 28.51 -3.65
C ARG A 294 -31.27 29.34 -3.21
N ALA A 295 -30.29 29.50 -4.09
CA ALA A 295 -29.00 30.10 -3.79
C ALA A 295 -28.73 31.35 -4.62
N SER A 296 -27.72 32.11 -4.22
CA SER A 296 -27.20 33.24 -5.01
C SER A 296 -25.82 32.91 -5.57
N VAL A 297 -25.55 33.37 -6.80
CA VAL A 297 -24.24 33.21 -7.44
C VAL A 297 -23.26 34.22 -6.84
N ILE A 298 -22.27 33.76 -6.10
CA ILE A 298 -21.27 34.66 -5.46
C ILE A 298 -20.03 34.88 -6.32
N SER A 299 -19.69 33.92 -7.17
CA SER A 299 -18.55 34.03 -8.08
C SER A 299 -18.73 33.18 -9.32
N ILE A 300 -18.26 33.70 -10.44
CA ILE A 300 -18.19 32.99 -11.72
C ILE A 300 -16.74 32.98 -12.16
N LEU A 301 -16.28 31.83 -12.63
CA LEU A 301 -14.97 31.68 -13.23
C LEU A 301 -15.08 31.17 -14.64
N HIS A 302 -14.37 31.83 -15.55
CA HIS A 302 -14.29 31.46 -16.95
C HIS A 302 -12.83 31.45 -17.37
N GLN A 303 -12.37 30.35 -17.98
CA GLN A 303 -10.98 30.18 -18.39
C GLN A 303 -9.95 30.36 -17.25
N GLY A 304 -10.36 30.08 -16.01
CA GLY A 304 -9.49 30.20 -14.82
C GLY A 304 -9.42 31.61 -14.22
N GLU A 305 -10.13 32.58 -14.79
CA GLU A 305 -10.21 33.96 -14.29
C GLU A 305 -11.61 34.27 -13.74
N VAL A 306 -11.68 35.15 -12.75
CA VAL A 306 -12.93 35.65 -12.19
C VAL A 306 -13.63 36.54 -13.23
N SER A 307 -14.92 36.31 -13.43
CA SER A 307 -15.76 37.07 -14.36
C SER A 307 -17.06 37.49 -13.68
N ASP A 308 -17.62 38.64 -14.08
CA ASP A 308 -18.92 39.08 -13.60
C ASP A 308 -20.08 38.31 -14.27
N THR A 309 -19.82 37.70 -15.43
CA THR A 309 -20.83 37.03 -16.26
C THR A 309 -20.30 35.76 -16.92
N LEU A 310 -21.20 34.80 -17.19
CA LEU A 310 -20.99 33.65 -18.05
C LEU A 310 -22.02 33.68 -19.17
N ASN A 311 -21.58 33.58 -20.42
CA ASN A 311 -22.47 33.57 -21.59
C ASN A 311 -22.85 32.13 -21.97
N GLY A 312 -24.03 31.96 -22.56
CA GLY A 312 -24.50 30.66 -23.05
C GLY A 312 -23.53 30.01 -24.03
N GLY A 313 -23.36 28.69 -23.90
CA GLY A 313 -22.41 27.89 -24.66
C GLY A 313 -20.99 27.89 -24.10
N HIS A 314 -20.72 28.62 -23.02
CA HIS A 314 -19.41 28.65 -22.39
C HIS A 314 -19.36 27.76 -21.15
N SER A 315 -18.21 27.08 -20.99
CA SER A 315 -17.86 26.38 -19.76
C SER A 315 -17.30 27.33 -18.72
N GLY A 316 -17.51 27.00 -17.45
CA GLY A 316 -17.02 27.77 -16.32
C GLY A 316 -17.15 27.03 -15.01
N MET A 317 -16.86 27.74 -13.93
CA MET A 317 -17.13 27.30 -12.57
C MET A 317 -18.00 28.31 -11.85
N LEU A 318 -18.99 27.84 -11.10
CA LEU A 318 -19.84 28.68 -10.28
C LEU A 318 -19.56 28.41 -8.80
N VAL A 319 -19.54 29.47 -8.00
CA VAL A 319 -19.61 29.38 -6.54
C VAL A 319 -20.93 30.00 -6.10
N LEU A 320 -21.61 29.30 -5.20
CA LEU A 320 -22.86 29.72 -4.58
C LEU A 320 -22.61 30.05 -3.09
N ASP A 321 -23.47 30.90 -2.52
CA ASP A 321 -23.49 31.18 -1.08
C ASP A 321 -23.81 29.91 -0.25
N HIS A 322 -24.71 29.07 -0.75
CA HIS A 322 -24.99 27.74 -0.23
C HIS A 322 -25.36 26.78 -1.35
N THR A 323 -25.16 25.47 -1.14
CA THR A 323 -25.41 24.47 -2.19
C THR A 323 -25.82 23.09 -1.65
N PRO A 324 -26.76 22.39 -2.33
CA PRO A 324 -27.03 20.98 -2.07
C PRO A 324 -26.00 20.04 -2.72
N PHE A 325 -25.10 20.52 -3.60
CA PHE A 325 -24.12 19.71 -4.31
C PHE A 325 -22.94 19.35 -3.40
N TYR A 326 -22.68 18.05 -3.23
CA TYR A 326 -21.53 17.54 -2.51
C TYR A 326 -20.28 17.74 -3.38
N ALA A 327 -19.27 18.40 -2.83
CA ALA A 327 -17.98 18.51 -3.47
C ALA A 327 -17.13 17.26 -3.22
N GLU A 328 -16.40 16.81 -4.24
CA GLU A 328 -15.54 15.63 -4.17
C GLU A 328 -14.66 15.65 -2.92
N SER A 329 -14.80 14.63 -2.08
CA SER A 329 -14.05 14.51 -0.83
C SER A 329 -14.23 13.13 -0.20
N GLY A 330 -13.24 12.69 0.59
CA GLY A 330 -13.31 11.41 1.31
C GLY A 330 -13.42 10.17 0.40
N GLY A 331 -13.01 10.29 -0.87
CA GLY A 331 -13.16 9.25 -1.89
C GLY A 331 -14.51 9.26 -2.62
N GLN A 332 -15.50 10.02 -2.17
CA GLN A 332 -16.76 10.22 -2.90
C GLN A 332 -16.59 11.30 -3.97
N VAL A 333 -17.01 10.99 -5.20
CA VAL A 333 -17.00 11.93 -6.33
C VAL A 333 -17.98 13.08 -6.13
N GLY A 334 -17.70 14.22 -6.78
CA GLY A 334 -18.57 15.39 -6.78
C GLY A 334 -19.92 15.12 -7.44
N ASP A 335 -20.96 15.80 -6.97
CA ASP A 335 -22.27 15.67 -7.59
C ASP A 335 -22.35 16.34 -8.96
N CYS A 336 -23.21 15.76 -9.79
CA CYS A 336 -23.71 16.37 -11.02
C CYS A 336 -25.14 16.85 -10.85
N GLY A 337 -25.61 17.69 -11.78
CA GLY A 337 -26.97 18.20 -11.76
C GLY A 337 -27.14 19.45 -12.62
N VAL A 338 -28.09 20.29 -12.23
CA VAL A 338 -28.39 21.54 -12.93
C VAL A 338 -28.56 22.69 -11.94
N ILE A 339 -28.10 23.87 -12.31
CA ILE A 339 -28.38 25.11 -11.58
C ILE A 339 -29.23 25.98 -12.51
N ARG A 340 -30.51 26.17 -12.16
CA ARG A 340 -31.47 26.87 -13.03
C ARG A 340 -31.57 28.33 -12.64
N LEU A 341 -31.51 29.22 -13.61
CA LEU A 341 -31.87 30.64 -13.43
C LEU A 341 -33.35 30.86 -13.78
N ASP A 342 -33.78 30.31 -14.92
CA ASP A 342 -35.15 30.35 -15.42
C ASP A 342 -35.43 29.16 -16.36
N ASP A 343 -36.61 29.11 -16.99
CA ASP A 343 -37.03 28.02 -17.89
C ASP A 343 -36.13 27.83 -19.12
N ASN A 344 -35.36 28.86 -19.51
CA ASN A 344 -34.53 28.86 -20.72
C ASN A 344 -33.02 28.94 -20.43
N THR A 345 -32.62 29.24 -19.19
CA THR A 345 -31.22 29.41 -18.77
C THR A 345 -30.89 28.50 -17.60
N GLN A 346 -29.98 27.55 -17.85
CA GLN A 346 -29.51 26.59 -16.85
C GLN A 346 -28.02 26.29 -17.04
N PHE A 347 -27.31 26.15 -15.93
CA PHE A 347 -25.93 25.68 -15.91
C PHE A 347 -25.91 24.18 -15.62
N ILE A 348 -25.36 23.41 -16.56
CA ILE A 348 -25.25 21.95 -16.45
C ILE A 348 -23.99 21.63 -15.67
N VAL A 349 -24.15 21.20 -14.42
CA VAL A 349 -23.04 20.83 -13.54
C VAL A 349 -22.61 19.41 -13.87
N THR A 350 -21.39 19.26 -14.38
CA THR A 350 -20.78 17.98 -14.69
C THR A 350 -19.93 17.42 -13.54
N ASP A 351 -19.45 18.29 -12.65
CA ASP A 351 -18.66 17.90 -11.49
C ASP A 351 -18.71 19.01 -10.42
N THR A 352 -18.51 18.63 -9.15
CA THR A 352 -18.44 19.57 -8.03
C THR A 352 -17.16 19.31 -7.24
N GLN A 353 -16.26 20.28 -7.21
CA GLN A 353 -14.94 20.13 -6.59
C GLN A 353 -14.79 21.03 -5.37
N LYS A 354 -13.92 20.63 -4.44
CA LYS A 354 -13.65 21.40 -3.23
C LYS A 354 -12.40 22.24 -3.41
N GLN A 355 -12.49 23.54 -3.12
CA GLN A 355 -11.32 24.41 -3.06
C GLN A 355 -11.12 24.94 -1.64
N GLY A 356 -9.92 24.73 -1.10
CA GLY A 356 -9.66 24.95 0.33
C GLY A 356 -10.62 24.15 1.22
N ASP A 357 -10.87 24.64 2.43
CA ASP A 357 -11.66 23.88 3.40
C ASP A 357 -13.19 24.02 3.21
N ASN A 358 -13.68 25.08 2.55
CA ASN A 358 -15.10 25.44 2.59
C ASN A 358 -15.73 25.95 1.28
N VAL A 359 -15.04 25.96 0.14
CA VAL A 359 -15.61 26.45 -1.13
C VAL A 359 -16.00 25.28 -2.03
N HIS A 360 -17.25 25.28 -2.52
CA HIS A 360 -17.76 24.30 -3.47
C HIS A 360 -17.78 24.91 -4.87
N LEU A 361 -16.95 24.38 -5.77
CA LEU A 361 -16.84 24.78 -7.17
C LEU A 361 -17.73 23.88 -8.03
N HIS A 362 -18.75 24.46 -8.65
CA HIS A 362 -19.64 23.75 -9.57
C HIS A 362 -19.09 23.90 -10.99
N ILE A 363 -18.54 22.83 -11.54
CA ILE A 363 -17.89 22.81 -12.86
C ILE A 363 -18.91 22.37 -13.90
N GLY A 364 -19.01 23.13 -15.00
CA GLY A 364 -20.05 22.86 -15.98
C GLY A 364 -20.09 23.81 -17.17
N GLU A 365 -21.22 23.79 -17.88
CA GLU A 365 -21.49 24.62 -19.05
C GLU A 365 -22.84 25.33 -18.93
N LEU A 366 -22.88 26.63 -19.26
CA LEU A 366 -24.13 27.36 -19.32
C LEU A 366 -24.88 27.08 -20.62
N LYS A 367 -26.15 26.67 -20.53
CA LYS A 367 -27.10 26.62 -21.64
C LYS A 367 -28.11 27.75 -21.46
N GLY A 368 -28.37 28.52 -22.51
CA GLY A 368 -29.30 29.66 -22.46
C GLY A 368 -28.61 30.99 -22.76
N ALA A 369 -29.04 32.07 -22.11
CA ALA A 369 -28.59 33.42 -22.44
C ALA A 369 -27.29 33.83 -21.72
N GLN A 370 -27.41 34.27 -20.47
CA GLN A 370 -26.29 34.76 -19.66
C GLN A 370 -26.63 34.59 -18.18
N LEU A 371 -25.61 34.28 -17.37
CA LEU A 371 -25.69 34.19 -15.91
C LEU A 371 -24.70 35.20 -15.32
N ARG A 372 -25.08 35.89 -14.24
CA ARG A 372 -24.31 36.96 -13.61
C ARG A 372 -24.08 36.70 -12.12
N VAL A 373 -23.00 37.27 -11.59
CA VAL A 373 -22.79 37.32 -10.14
C VAL A 373 -23.96 38.12 -9.51
N GLY A 374 -24.52 37.57 -8.43
CA GLY A 374 -25.69 38.10 -7.73
C GLY A 374 -27.03 37.53 -8.19
N ASP A 375 -27.07 36.74 -9.28
CA ASP A 375 -28.30 36.09 -9.73
C ASP A 375 -28.80 35.06 -8.70
N PHE A 376 -30.13 34.99 -8.54
CA PHE A 376 -30.79 33.96 -7.75
C PHE A 376 -31.07 32.74 -8.61
N VAL A 377 -30.62 31.57 -8.16
CA VAL A 377 -30.68 30.32 -8.90
C VAL A 377 -31.26 29.19 -8.05
N GLU A 378 -31.78 28.17 -8.73
CA GLU A 378 -32.28 26.93 -8.13
C GLU A 378 -31.29 25.79 -8.46
N PRO A 379 -30.28 25.54 -7.59
CA PRO A 379 -29.45 24.35 -7.70
C PRO A 379 -30.28 23.08 -7.45
N GLN A 380 -30.16 22.10 -8.33
CA GLN A 380 -30.82 20.80 -8.27
C GLN A 380 -29.82 19.67 -8.62
N VAL A 381 -29.54 18.82 -7.64
CA VAL A 381 -28.67 17.65 -7.78
C VAL A 381 -29.38 16.54 -8.56
N ASP A 382 -28.62 15.78 -9.34
CA ASP A 382 -29.08 14.52 -9.93
C ASP A 382 -29.36 13.50 -8.82
N ALA A 383 -30.65 13.34 -8.50
CA ALA A 383 -31.09 12.52 -7.38
C ALA A 383 -30.77 11.02 -7.57
N GLU A 384 -30.77 10.53 -8.81
CA GLU A 384 -30.50 9.13 -9.10
C GLU A 384 -29.02 8.82 -8.89
N LYS A 385 -28.13 9.64 -9.47
CA LYS A 385 -26.69 9.50 -9.26
C LYS A 385 -26.33 9.64 -7.79
N ARG A 386 -26.86 10.67 -7.11
CA ARG A 386 -26.64 10.86 -5.68
C ARG A 386 -27.04 9.65 -4.85
N ALA A 387 -28.20 9.06 -5.14
CA ALA A 387 -28.69 7.88 -4.42
C ALA A 387 -27.73 6.70 -4.63
N ARG A 388 -27.35 6.40 -5.88
CA ARG A 388 -26.42 5.31 -6.22
C ARG A 388 -25.04 5.50 -5.57
N THR A 389 -24.50 6.72 -5.59
CA THR A 389 -23.25 7.06 -4.89
C THR A 389 -23.37 6.84 -3.39
N ALA A 390 -24.49 7.22 -2.77
CA ALA A 390 -24.73 6.98 -1.34
C ALA A 390 -24.84 5.49 -0.99
N LEU A 391 -25.38 4.64 -1.88
CA LEU A 391 -25.38 3.17 -1.71
C LEU A 391 -23.94 2.66 -1.66
N ASN A 392 -23.13 3.02 -2.67
CA ASN A 392 -21.74 2.63 -2.79
C ASN A 392 -20.91 3.14 -1.60
N HIS A 393 -21.10 4.39 -1.17
CA HIS A 393 -20.39 4.95 -0.01
C HIS A 393 -20.71 4.17 1.26
N SER A 394 -22.00 3.90 1.49
CA SER A 394 -22.42 3.18 2.67
C SER A 394 -21.89 1.75 2.70
N ALA A 395 -21.84 1.10 1.54
CA ALA A 395 -21.25 -0.22 1.40
C ALA A 395 -19.72 -0.22 1.62
N THR A 396 -19.00 0.86 1.30
CA THR A 396 -17.56 1.00 1.58
C THR A 396 -17.27 0.90 3.08
N HIS A 397 -18.06 1.53 3.95
CA HIS A 397 -17.87 1.43 5.41
C HIS A 397 -18.12 0.02 5.94
N LEU A 398 -19.18 -0.66 5.45
CA LEU A 398 -19.43 -2.05 5.81
C LEU A 398 -18.30 -2.97 5.29
N LEU A 399 -17.81 -2.73 4.09
CA LEU A 399 -16.69 -3.48 3.50
C LEU A 399 -15.42 -3.32 4.35
N HIS A 400 -15.11 -2.09 4.76
CA HIS A 400 -13.94 -1.81 5.60
C HIS A 400 -14.02 -2.54 6.94
N ALA A 401 -15.16 -2.47 7.64
CA ALA A 401 -15.36 -3.20 8.89
C ALA A 401 -15.31 -4.73 8.71
N ALA A 402 -15.83 -5.26 7.60
CA ALA A 402 -15.77 -6.69 7.29
C ALA A 402 -14.33 -7.15 6.99
N LEU A 403 -13.55 -6.36 6.24
CA LEU A 403 -12.14 -6.63 5.97
C LEU A 403 -11.33 -6.70 7.27
N ARG A 404 -11.51 -5.75 8.18
CA ARG A 404 -10.83 -5.76 9.50
C ARG A 404 -11.17 -7.00 10.32
N ARG A 405 -12.44 -7.42 10.35
CA ARG A 405 -12.89 -8.61 11.09
C ARG A 405 -12.38 -9.93 10.50
N VAL A 406 -12.19 -10.00 9.19
CA VAL A 406 -11.77 -11.24 8.50
C VAL A 406 -10.25 -11.34 8.38
N LEU A 407 -9.58 -10.23 8.07
CA LEU A 407 -8.14 -10.20 7.79
C LEU A 407 -7.32 -9.77 9.00
N GLY A 408 -7.85 -8.88 9.85
CA GLY A 408 -7.18 -8.37 11.05
C GLY A 408 -7.20 -6.84 11.16
N ASP A 409 -6.88 -6.33 12.34
CA ASP A 409 -6.94 -4.89 12.67
C ASP A 409 -5.89 -4.03 11.94
N HIS A 410 -4.89 -4.65 11.31
CA HIS A 410 -3.88 -3.97 10.48
C HIS A 410 -4.47 -3.43 9.18
N VAL A 411 -5.66 -3.86 8.77
CA VAL A 411 -6.34 -3.33 7.59
C VAL A 411 -6.64 -1.86 7.82
N GLN A 412 -6.00 -1.02 7.00
CA GLN A 412 -6.16 0.43 7.00
C GLN A 412 -6.35 0.92 5.57
N GLN A 413 -7.26 1.87 5.37
CA GLN A 413 -7.50 2.50 4.08
C GLN A 413 -6.24 3.24 3.57
N LYS A 414 -5.95 3.06 2.28
CA LYS A 414 -4.92 3.78 1.52
C LYS A 414 -5.47 4.60 0.37
N GLY A 415 -6.69 4.29 -0.08
CA GLY A 415 -7.37 5.01 -1.14
C GLY A 415 -8.82 4.54 -1.25
N SER A 416 -9.69 5.43 -1.73
CA SER A 416 -11.07 5.09 -2.03
C SER A 416 -11.54 5.86 -3.26
N LEU A 417 -12.45 5.25 -4.02
CA LEU A 417 -13.25 5.91 -5.04
C LEU A 417 -14.68 5.40 -4.86
N VAL A 418 -15.63 6.31 -4.81
CA VAL A 418 -17.05 6.02 -4.68
C VAL A 418 -17.78 6.93 -5.68
N ASP A 419 -18.24 6.32 -6.76
CA ASP A 419 -19.09 6.98 -7.77
C ASP A 419 -20.45 6.28 -7.85
N ALA A 420 -21.30 6.71 -8.79
CA ALA A 420 -22.63 6.12 -8.96
C ALA A 420 -22.58 4.68 -9.49
N ASP A 421 -21.52 4.31 -10.20
CA ASP A 421 -21.40 3.03 -10.90
C ASP A 421 -20.71 1.95 -10.08
N ARG A 422 -19.70 2.31 -9.28
CA ARG A 422 -18.94 1.36 -8.45
C ARG A 422 -18.30 2.01 -7.23
N LEU A 423 -17.79 1.14 -6.36
CA LEU A 423 -16.84 1.50 -5.31
C LEU A 423 -15.51 0.78 -5.51
N ARG A 424 -14.44 1.44 -5.05
CA ARG A 424 -13.07 0.94 -5.00
C ARG A 424 -12.50 1.23 -3.62
N PHE A 425 -11.90 0.22 -3.01
CA PHE A 425 -11.32 0.33 -1.68
C PHE A 425 -9.91 -0.26 -1.66
N ASP A 426 -8.93 0.60 -1.40
CA ASP A 426 -7.52 0.23 -1.32
C ASP A 426 -7.10 0.18 0.14
N PHE A 427 -6.44 -0.91 0.55
CA PHE A 427 -6.11 -1.15 1.95
C PHE A 427 -4.77 -1.85 2.14
N VAL A 428 -4.18 -1.64 3.31
CA VAL A 428 -2.95 -2.31 3.74
C VAL A 428 -3.25 -3.79 4.00
N HIS A 429 -2.64 -4.65 3.18
CA HIS A 429 -2.62 -6.09 3.41
C HIS A 429 -1.47 -6.73 2.62
N PHE A 430 -0.72 -7.62 3.27
CA PHE A 430 0.55 -8.12 2.75
C PHE A 430 0.38 -9.27 1.75
N GLU A 431 -0.75 -9.98 1.76
CA GLU A 431 -1.04 -11.14 0.90
C GLU A 431 -2.32 -10.98 0.07
N PRO A 432 -2.49 -11.74 -1.02
CA PRO A 432 -3.77 -11.81 -1.73
C PRO A 432 -4.92 -12.30 -0.84
N VAL A 433 -6.08 -11.65 -0.95
CA VAL A 433 -7.28 -12.13 -0.25
C VAL A 433 -7.82 -13.35 -1.00
N ASN A 434 -7.80 -14.51 -0.34
CA ASN A 434 -8.21 -15.74 -1.00
C ASN A 434 -9.74 -15.79 -1.21
N ARG A 435 -10.19 -16.72 -2.06
CA ARG A 435 -11.60 -16.83 -2.46
C ARG A 435 -12.55 -17.07 -1.28
N GLU A 436 -12.14 -17.85 -0.27
CA GLU A 436 -12.96 -18.11 0.91
C GLU A 436 -13.09 -16.86 1.78
N GLN A 437 -12.00 -16.11 1.97
CA GLN A 437 -12.01 -14.83 2.67
C GLN A 437 -12.89 -13.81 1.95
N LEU A 438 -12.76 -13.66 0.63
CA LEU A 438 -13.61 -12.77 -0.18
C LEU A 438 -15.09 -13.11 -0.03
N GLN A 439 -15.45 -14.39 -0.12
CA GLN A 439 -16.83 -14.84 0.09
C GLN A 439 -17.32 -14.55 1.50
N ARG A 440 -16.47 -14.72 2.52
CA ARG A 440 -16.82 -14.42 3.92
C ARG A 440 -17.04 -12.92 4.13
N ILE A 441 -16.20 -12.08 3.54
CA ILE A 441 -16.32 -10.61 3.58
C ILE A 441 -17.64 -10.18 2.91
N GLU A 442 -17.88 -10.60 1.67
CA GLU A 442 -19.10 -10.26 0.92
C GLU A 442 -20.37 -10.72 1.65
N ARG A 443 -20.37 -11.94 2.21
CA ARG A 443 -21.48 -12.45 3.02
C ARG A 443 -21.69 -11.60 4.28
N MET A 444 -20.62 -11.26 5.00
CA MET A 444 -20.73 -10.47 6.22
C MET A 444 -21.33 -9.09 5.96
N VAL A 445 -20.94 -8.44 4.86
CA VAL A 445 -21.54 -7.15 4.47
C VAL A 445 -23.01 -7.32 4.11
N ASN A 446 -23.34 -8.29 3.26
CA ASN A 446 -24.72 -8.55 2.88
C ASN A 446 -25.59 -8.98 4.08
N ASP A 447 -25.03 -9.63 5.09
CA ASP A 447 -25.72 -9.94 6.34
C ASP A 447 -26.07 -8.66 7.11
N GLN A 448 -25.18 -7.66 7.14
CA GLN A 448 -25.48 -6.35 7.77
C GLN A 448 -26.53 -5.57 6.98
N ILE A 449 -26.46 -5.60 5.64
CA ILE A 449 -27.46 -5.00 4.76
C ILE A 449 -28.85 -5.58 5.10
N ARG A 450 -28.97 -6.91 5.20
CA ARG A 450 -30.25 -7.57 5.54
C ARG A 450 -30.75 -7.30 6.97
N ARG A 451 -29.85 -7.00 7.92
CA ARG A 451 -30.26 -6.56 9.27
C ARG A 451 -30.87 -5.17 9.27
N ASN A 452 -30.61 -4.37 8.23
CA ASN A 452 -31.27 -3.10 7.97
C ASN A 452 -31.24 -2.13 9.17
N HIS A 453 -30.10 -2.05 9.86
CA HIS A 453 -29.92 -1.06 10.92
C HIS A 453 -30.05 0.37 10.35
N PRO A 454 -30.60 1.32 11.12
CA PRO A 454 -30.58 2.73 10.73
C PRO A 454 -29.14 3.24 10.65
N VAL A 455 -28.90 4.16 9.72
CA VAL A 455 -27.63 4.88 9.60
C VAL A 455 -27.77 6.20 10.33
N GLU A 456 -26.98 6.38 11.39
CA GLU A 456 -27.03 7.57 12.24
C GLU A 456 -25.81 8.45 12.00
N THR A 457 -26.02 9.76 11.95
CA THR A 457 -24.93 10.74 11.86
C THR A 457 -25.02 11.75 12.99
N ARG A 458 -23.90 12.05 13.65
CA ARG A 458 -23.84 13.03 14.74
C ARG A 458 -22.60 13.91 14.60
N ILE A 459 -22.77 15.21 14.80
CA ILE A 459 -21.65 16.16 14.90
C ILE A 459 -21.22 16.22 16.37
N MET A 460 -19.95 15.96 16.65
CA MET A 460 -19.41 16.01 18.01
C MET A 460 -17.93 16.44 18.01
N ALA A 461 -17.39 16.72 19.20
CA ALA A 461 -15.97 17.00 19.33
C ALA A 461 -15.12 15.77 18.99
N LEU A 462 -13.92 15.97 18.45
CA LEU A 462 -13.03 14.88 18.05
C LEU A 462 -12.75 13.87 19.18
N GLU A 463 -12.54 14.36 20.40
CA GLU A 463 -12.29 13.51 21.58
C GLU A 463 -13.54 12.74 22.04
N ASP A 464 -14.74 13.27 21.81
CA ASP A 464 -15.99 12.54 22.05
C ASP A 464 -16.17 11.42 21.02
N ALA A 465 -15.85 11.69 19.76
CA ALA A 465 -15.92 10.71 18.69
C ALA A 465 -14.99 9.52 18.93
N LYS A 466 -13.73 9.79 19.34
CA LYS A 466 -12.78 8.74 19.72
C LYS A 466 -13.30 7.88 20.88
N ARG A 467 -13.89 8.51 21.91
CA ARG A 467 -14.50 7.80 23.05
C ARG A 467 -15.72 6.97 22.66
N ALA A 468 -16.47 7.40 21.64
CA ALA A 468 -17.58 6.65 21.08
C ALA A 468 -17.14 5.47 20.20
N GLY A 469 -15.83 5.21 20.07
CA GLY A 469 -15.28 4.15 19.24
C GLY A 469 -15.25 4.49 17.74
N ALA A 470 -15.40 5.76 17.38
CA ALA A 470 -15.29 6.18 15.99
C ALA A 470 -13.85 6.02 15.51
N MET A 471 -13.68 5.21 14.47
CA MET A 471 -12.40 5.08 13.79
C MET A 471 -12.15 6.33 12.95
N ALA A 472 -11.01 6.97 13.17
CA ALA A 472 -10.51 8.04 12.31
C ALA A 472 -9.77 7.41 11.11
N LEU A 473 -9.97 7.96 9.92
CA LEU A 473 -9.21 7.56 8.74
C LEU A 473 -7.80 8.18 8.85
N PHE A 474 -6.77 7.34 8.69
CA PHE A 474 -5.38 7.73 8.90
C PHE A 474 -4.93 8.70 7.80
N GLY A 475 -4.45 9.89 8.18
CA GLY A 475 -3.85 10.87 7.26
C GLY A 475 -4.69 12.13 7.01
N GLU A 476 -5.94 12.18 7.46
CA GLU A 476 -6.79 13.38 7.35
C GLU A 476 -6.58 14.33 8.53
N LYS A 477 -6.58 15.63 8.25
CA LYS A 477 -6.64 16.67 9.29
C LYS A 477 -8.10 16.91 9.63
N TYR A 478 -8.47 16.61 10.87
CA TYR A 478 -9.82 16.86 11.38
C TYR A 478 -9.89 18.21 12.08
N GLY A 479 -10.97 18.94 11.87
CA GLY A 479 -11.30 20.13 12.65
C GLY A 479 -11.81 19.78 14.05
N ASP A 480 -12.10 20.80 14.87
CA ASP A 480 -12.54 20.64 16.27
C ASP A 480 -13.86 19.87 16.39
N LYS A 481 -14.72 19.95 15.38
CA LYS A 481 -15.96 19.20 15.26
C LYS A 481 -15.89 18.25 14.07
N VAL A 482 -16.29 17.00 14.30
CA VAL A 482 -16.30 15.95 13.29
C VAL A 482 -17.68 15.32 13.17
N ARG A 483 -18.01 14.85 11.97
CA ARG A 483 -19.24 14.10 11.69
C ARG A 483 -18.95 12.61 11.85
N VAL A 484 -19.58 11.99 12.84
CA VAL A 484 -19.51 10.55 13.11
C VAL A 484 -20.66 9.86 12.42
N LEU A 485 -20.35 8.87 11.60
CA LEU A 485 -21.27 7.94 10.97
C LEU A 485 -21.32 6.65 11.77
N ARG A 486 -22.53 6.15 12.04
CA ARG A 486 -22.75 4.87 12.72
C ARG A 486 -23.70 3.99 11.91
N MET A 487 -23.25 2.77 11.64
CA MET A 487 -23.99 1.73 10.93
C MET A 487 -24.18 0.52 11.86
N GLY A 488 -25.18 0.62 12.73
CA GLY A 488 -25.38 -0.32 13.83
C GLY A 488 -24.18 -0.34 14.79
N GLU A 489 -23.85 -1.53 15.32
CA GLU A 489 -22.60 -1.78 16.06
C GLU A 489 -21.47 -2.29 15.14
N PHE A 490 -21.73 -2.34 13.83
CA PHE A 490 -20.83 -2.99 12.90
C PHE A 490 -19.68 -2.08 12.46
N SER A 491 -20.00 -0.83 12.10
CA SER A 491 -19.07 0.23 11.71
C SER A 491 -19.44 1.54 12.40
N THR A 492 -18.44 2.25 12.91
CA THR A 492 -18.55 3.62 13.45
C THR A 492 -17.29 4.38 13.05
N GLU A 493 -17.44 5.39 12.19
CA GLU A 493 -16.33 6.02 11.47
C GLU A 493 -16.56 7.54 11.36
N LEU A 494 -15.47 8.30 11.22
CA LEU A 494 -15.56 9.71 10.84
C LEU A 494 -15.81 9.81 9.33
N CYS A 495 -16.94 10.39 8.91
CA CYS A 495 -17.24 10.53 7.49
C CYS A 495 -18.11 11.77 7.19
N GLY A 496 -17.63 12.58 6.25
CA GLY A 496 -18.34 13.74 5.69
C GLY A 496 -19.22 13.40 4.48
N GLY A 497 -19.25 12.15 4.02
CA GLY A 497 -19.97 11.76 2.82
C GLY A 497 -21.48 11.69 2.96
N THR A 498 -22.14 11.46 1.83
CA THR A 498 -23.56 11.14 1.77
C THR A 498 -23.78 9.64 1.97
N HIS A 499 -24.83 9.26 2.70
CA HIS A 499 -25.12 7.88 3.06
C HIS A 499 -26.60 7.57 2.94
N VAL A 500 -26.91 6.27 2.87
CA VAL A 500 -28.28 5.76 2.95
C VAL A 500 -28.89 6.04 4.32
N LYS A 501 -30.22 5.95 4.42
CA LYS A 501 -30.93 6.14 5.71
C LYS A 501 -30.95 4.85 6.52
N ALA A 502 -31.03 3.70 5.87
CA ALA A 502 -30.94 2.40 6.49
C ALA A 502 -30.12 1.43 5.64
N LEU A 503 -29.44 0.47 6.26
CA LEU A 503 -28.50 -0.41 5.54
C LEU A 503 -29.17 -1.26 4.46
N GLY A 504 -30.45 -1.58 4.61
CA GLY A 504 -31.24 -2.32 3.62
C GLY A 504 -31.47 -1.56 2.32
N ASP A 505 -31.36 -0.22 2.34
CA ASP A 505 -31.47 0.62 1.13
C ASP A 505 -30.35 0.32 0.13
N ILE A 506 -29.22 -0.26 0.58
CA ILE A 506 -28.10 -0.70 -0.27
C ILE A 506 -28.53 -1.86 -1.20
N GLY A 507 -29.52 -2.66 -0.79
CA GLY A 507 -29.97 -3.86 -1.49
C GLY A 507 -29.00 -5.03 -1.31
N LEU A 508 -27.85 -4.98 -1.98
CA LEU A 508 -26.76 -5.93 -1.85
C LEU A 508 -25.44 -5.30 -2.30
N ILE A 509 -24.33 -5.89 -1.88
CA ILE A 509 -22.99 -5.64 -2.46
C ILE A 509 -22.52 -6.89 -3.20
N ARG A 510 -21.84 -6.66 -4.33
CA ARG A 510 -21.11 -7.70 -5.07
C ARG A 510 -19.67 -7.28 -5.31
N ILE A 511 -18.72 -8.06 -4.79
CA ILE A 511 -17.30 -7.89 -5.07
C ILE A 511 -17.03 -8.40 -6.48
N THR A 512 -16.51 -7.52 -7.34
CA THR A 512 -16.27 -7.80 -8.75
C THR A 512 -14.81 -8.15 -9.03
N ALA A 513 -13.88 -7.59 -8.24
CA ALA A 513 -12.46 -7.86 -8.38
C ALA A 513 -11.67 -7.69 -7.08
N GLU A 514 -10.57 -8.43 -6.99
CA GLU A 514 -9.51 -8.25 -6.00
C GLU A 514 -8.16 -8.23 -6.72
N SER A 515 -7.29 -7.27 -6.39
CA SER A 515 -5.98 -7.13 -7.03
C SER A 515 -4.93 -6.51 -6.10
N GLY A 516 -3.65 -6.74 -6.41
CA GLY A 516 -2.53 -6.05 -5.75
C GLY A 516 -2.12 -4.84 -6.57
N ILE A 517 -2.11 -3.65 -5.95
CA ILE A 517 -1.77 -2.40 -6.65
C ILE A 517 -0.36 -1.91 -6.34
N ALA A 518 0.16 -2.29 -5.17
CA ALA A 518 1.52 -2.02 -4.74
C ALA A 518 1.91 -3.08 -3.70
N SER A 519 3.21 -3.12 -3.37
CA SER A 519 3.67 -4.06 -2.35
C SER A 519 3.07 -3.72 -0.98
N GLY A 520 2.30 -4.66 -0.42
CA GLY A 520 1.58 -4.48 0.85
C GLY A 520 0.25 -3.74 0.73
N VAL A 521 -0.25 -3.46 -0.48
CA VAL A 521 -1.54 -2.78 -0.71
C VAL A 521 -2.41 -3.58 -1.68
N ARG A 522 -3.64 -3.88 -1.24
CA ARG A 522 -4.65 -4.61 -2.01
C ARG A 522 -5.81 -3.68 -2.36
N ARG A 523 -6.53 -4.01 -3.43
CA ARG A 523 -7.71 -3.29 -3.91
C ARG A 523 -8.88 -4.25 -4.02
N ILE A 524 -10.03 -3.82 -3.51
CA ILE A 524 -11.34 -4.43 -3.77
C ILE A 524 -12.14 -3.47 -4.65
N GLU A 525 -12.74 -4.01 -5.70
CA GLU A 525 -13.77 -3.32 -6.48
C GLU A 525 -15.10 -4.04 -6.28
N ALA A 526 -16.16 -3.26 -6.12
CA ALA A 526 -17.50 -3.78 -5.88
C ALA A 526 -18.58 -2.86 -6.45
N VAL A 527 -19.77 -3.41 -6.61
CA VAL A 527 -20.98 -2.71 -7.04
C VAL A 527 -22.11 -2.98 -6.06
N THR A 528 -23.10 -2.09 -6.01
CA THR A 528 -24.27 -2.21 -5.12
C THR A 528 -25.60 -1.99 -5.86
N GLY A 529 -26.70 -2.32 -5.19
CA GLY A 529 -28.05 -2.09 -5.72
C GLY A 529 -28.27 -2.69 -7.10
N GLU A 530 -28.86 -1.90 -8.01
CA GLU A 530 -29.15 -2.32 -9.39
C GLU A 530 -27.89 -2.77 -10.14
N ALA A 531 -26.77 -2.05 -10.00
CA ALA A 531 -25.52 -2.42 -10.67
C ALA A 531 -24.99 -3.79 -10.22
N ALA A 532 -25.29 -4.21 -8.98
CA ALA A 532 -24.98 -5.56 -8.52
C ALA A 532 -25.91 -6.63 -9.12
N ILE A 533 -27.18 -6.30 -9.34
CA ILE A 533 -28.15 -7.16 -10.03
C ILE A 533 -27.71 -7.32 -11.49
N ASP A 534 -27.47 -6.22 -12.21
CA ASP A 534 -26.99 -6.21 -13.60
C ASP A 534 -25.72 -7.07 -13.76
N TRP A 535 -24.79 -6.95 -12.81
CA TRP A 535 -23.55 -7.73 -12.82
C TRP A 535 -23.83 -9.24 -12.67
N MET A 536 -24.76 -9.61 -11.78
CA MET A 536 -25.15 -11.01 -11.57
C MET A 536 -25.91 -11.58 -12.78
N GLU A 537 -26.81 -10.82 -13.39
CA GLU A 537 -27.53 -11.21 -14.60
C GLU A 537 -26.57 -11.39 -15.79
N ALA A 538 -25.59 -10.50 -15.95
CA ALA A 538 -24.56 -10.63 -16.96
C ALA A 538 -23.71 -11.91 -16.77
N ASP A 539 -23.38 -12.27 -15.53
CA ASP A 539 -22.70 -13.53 -15.21
C ASP A 539 -23.58 -14.74 -15.50
N GLU A 540 -24.88 -14.66 -15.19
CA GLU A 540 -25.85 -15.70 -15.47
C GLU A 540 -26.00 -15.95 -16.98
N GLU A 541 -26.04 -14.89 -17.78
CA GLU A 541 -26.13 -14.95 -19.24
C GLU A 541 -24.85 -15.56 -19.85
N ARG A 542 -23.66 -15.17 -19.36
CA ARG A 542 -22.39 -15.80 -19.76
C ARG A 542 -22.40 -17.30 -19.48
N LEU A 543 -22.85 -17.71 -18.29
CA LEU A 543 -22.98 -19.13 -17.93
C LEU A 543 -24.00 -19.86 -18.82
N HIS A 544 -25.10 -19.19 -19.18
CA HIS A 544 -26.09 -19.72 -20.10
C HIS A 544 -25.50 -19.96 -21.50
N GLN A 545 -24.81 -18.98 -22.06
CA GLN A 545 -24.13 -19.08 -23.35
C GLN A 545 -23.11 -20.23 -23.37
N LEU A 546 -22.26 -20.33 -22.33
CA LEU A 546 -21.31 -21.44 -22.20
C LEU A 546 -22.02 -22.80 -22.13
N SER A 547 -23.10 -22.89 -21.36
CA SER A 547 -23.91 -24.11 -21.25
C SER A 547 -24.48 -24.54 -22.60
N GLN A 548 -24.96 -23.59 -23.42
CA GLN A 548 -25.44 -23.85 -24.78
C GLN A 548 -24.31 -24.34 -25.69
N MET A 549 -23.13 -23.70 -25.64
CA MET A 549 -21.98 -24.06 -26.48
C MET A 549 -21.50 -25.49 -26.23
N VAL A 550 -21.43 -25.91 -24.96
CA VAL A 550 -20.95 -27.26 -24.60
C VAL A 550 -22.07 -28.31 -24.53
N LYS A 551 -23.33 -27.89 -24.69
CA LYS A 551 -24.54 -28.71 -24.58
C LYS A 551 -24.59 -29.47 -23.24
N ALA A 552 -24.42 -28.75 -22.13
CA ALA A 552 -24.52 -29.29 -20.77
C ALA A 552 -25.35 -28.36 -19.89
N GLY A 553 -25.96 -28.92 -18.83
CA GLY A 553 -26.61 -28.12 -17.80
C GLY A 553 -25.59 -27.37 -16.94
N ARG A 554 -26.01 -26.30 -16.26
CA ARG A 554 -25.13 -25.45 -15.43
C ARG A 554 -24.33 -26.23 -14.37
N GLN A 555 -24.95 -27.25 -13.76
CA GLN A 555 -24.30 -28.08 -12.74
C GLN A 555 -23.19 -28.96 -13.33
N ASP A 556 -23.38 -29.44 -14.56
CA ASP A 556 -22.43 -30.33 -15.26
C ASP A 556 -21.41 -29.56 -16.11
N LEU A 557 -21.58 -28.25 -16.27
CA LEU A 557 -20.76 -27.39 -17.12
C LEU A 557 -19.25 -27.53 -16.82
N PRO A 558 -18.76 -27.48 -15.57
CA PRO A 558 -17.33 -27.63 -15.29
C PRO A 558 -16.78 -29.00 -15.73
N ALA A 559 -17.52 -30.07 -15.45
CA ALA A 559 -17.12 -31.42 -15.85
C ALA A 559 -17.10 -31.57 -17.38
N LYS A 560 -18.08 -30.98 -18.08
CA LYS A 560 -18.15 -31.00 -19.54
C LYS A 560 -16.98 -30.24 -20.17
N VAL A 561 -16.66 -29.07 -19.64
CA VAL A 561 -15.52 -28.27 -20.10
C VAL A 561 -14.21 -29.03 -19.88
N ALA A 562 -14.00 -29.64 -18.70
CA ALA A 562 -12.83 -30.46 -18.43
C ALA A 562 -12.70 -31.64 -19.42
N GLN A 563 -13.83 -32.32 -19.72
CA GLN A 563 -13.87 -33.40 -20.71
C GLN A 563 -13.49 -32.90 -22.11
N LEU A 564 -13.96 -31.72 -22.53
CA LEU A 564 -13.62 -31.13 -23.83
C LEU A 564 -12.13 -30.75 -23.92
N VAL A 565 -11.57 -30.16 -22.86
CA VAL A 565 -10.14 -29.81 -22.79
C VAL A 565 -9.27 -31.06 -22.88
N GLU A 566 -9.62 -32.11 -22.14
CA GLU A 566 -8.87 -33.37 -22.18
C GLU A 566 -8.98 -34.06 -23.54
N ARG A 567 -10.18 -34.07 -24.14
CA ARG A 567 -10.37 -34.57 -25.51
C ARG A 567 -9.54 -33.78 -26.52
N ASN A 568 -9.42 -32.46 -26.37
CA ASN A 568 -8.63 -31.64 -27.28
C ASN A 568 -7.14 -32.00 -27.19
N ARG A 569 -6.59 -32.17 -25.98
CA ARG A 569 -5.22 -32.65 -25.77
C ARG A 569 -4.96 -34.02 -26.39
N GLN A 570 -5.95 -34.92 -26.34
CA GLN A 570 -5.84 -36.25 -26.96
C GLN A 570 -5.84 -36.17 -28.49
N LEU A 571 -6.70 -35.32 -29.07
CA LEU A 571 -6.73 -35.08 -30.51
C LEU A 571 -5.43 -34.43 -31.01
N GLU A 572 -4.86 -33.48 -30.28
CA GLU A 572 -3.55 -32.87 -30.60
C GLU A 572 -2.43 -33.92 -30.65
N LYS A 573 -2.36 -34.80 -29.63
CA LYS A 573 -1.40 -35.92 -29.61
C LYS A 573 -1.60 -36.88 -30.78
N GLU A 574 -2.85 -37.19 -31.10
CA GLU A 574 -3.16 -38.06 -32.23
C GLU A 574 -2.79 -37.42 -33.58
N LEU A 575 -3.00 -36.11 -33.72
CA LEU A 575 -2.67 -35.35 -34.93
C LEU A 575 -1.16 -35.32 -35.15
N GLU A 576 -0.35 -35.10 -34.11
CA GLU A 576 1.11 -35.20 -34.21
C GLU A 576 1.58 -36.63 -34.55
N ARG A 577 0.95 -37.65 -33.97
CA ARG A 577 1.21 -39.04 -34.33
C ARG A 577 0.90 -39.32 -35.81
N LEU A 578 -0.22 -38.79 -36.33
CA LEU A 578 -0.62 -38.96 -37.73
C LEU A 578 0.31 -38.21 -38.69
N LYS A 579 0.72 -36.98 -38.36
CA LYS A 579 1.74 -36.24 -39.11
C LYS A 579 3.07 -36.99 -39.16
N GLY A 580 3.52 -37.55 -38.03
CA GLY A 580 4.72 -38.38 -37.98
C GLY A 580 4.63 -39.61 -38.88
N LYS A 581 3.47 -40.30 -38.90
CA LYS A 581 3.22 -41.41 -39.82
C LYS A 581 3.21 -40.98 -41.28
N LEU A 582 2.58 -39.85 -41.62
CA LEU A 582 2.56 -39.29 -42.98
C LEU A 582 3.96 -38.92 -43.47
N ALA A 583 4.78 -38.28 -42.62
CA ALA A 583 6.16 -37.95 -42.93
C ALA A 583 7.02 -39.20 -43.15
N SER A 584 6.83 -40.24 -42.31
CA SER A 584 7.52 -41.52 -42.48
C SER A 584 7.09 -42.24 -43.76
N ALA A 585 5.81 -42.21 -44.11
CA ALA A 585 5.30 -42.82 -45.35
C ALA A 585 5.88 -42.10 -46.58
N ALA A 586 5.86 -40.76 -46.59
CA ALA A 586 6.47 -39.96 -47.65
C ALA A 586 7.99 -40.25 -47.80
N GLY A 587 8.72 -40.37 -46.69
CA GLY A 587 10.13 -40.76 -46.71
C GLY A 587 10.37 -42.18 -47.23
N SER A 588 9.42 -43.10 -47.00
CA SER A 588 9.48 -44.48 -47.50
C SER A 588 9.24 -44.54 -49.00
N ASP A 589 8.27 -43.78 -49.50
CA ASP A 589 7.98 -43.66 -50.93
C ASP A 589 9.15 -43.00 -51.69
N LEU A 590 9.76 -41.97 -51.10
CA LEU A 590 11.00 -41.37 -51.57
C LEU A 590 12.17 -42.39 -51.56
N ALA A 591 12.32 -43.20 -50.51
CA ALA A 591 13.37 -44.22 -50.49
C ALA A 591 13.16 -45.33 -51.54
N ASN A 592 11.91 -45.61 -51.92
CA ASN A 592 11.57 -46.58 -52.97
C ASN A 592 11.83 -46.06 -54.39
N SER A 593 11.89 -44.74 -54.60
CA SER A 593 12.28 -44.13 -55.87
C SER A 593 13.80 -43.93 -56.01
N ALA A 594 14.60 -44.32 -55.01
CA ALA A 594 16.06 -44.26 -55.06
C ALA A 594 16.64 -45.29 -56.06
N VAL A 595 17.58 -44.86 -56.89
CA VAL A 595 18.23 -45.68 -57.93
C VAL A 595 19.60 -46.17 -57.46
N GLN A 596 20.02 -47.37 -57.86
CA GLN A 596 21.33 -47.91 -57.48
C GLN A 596 22.43 -47.42 -58.44
N VAL A 597 23.50 -46.81 -57.92
CA VAL A 597 24.67 -46.36 -58.69
C VAL A 597 25.94 -46.80 -57.95
N HIS A 598 26.79 -47.60 -58.62
CA HIS A 598 28.04 -48.15 -58.04
C HIS A 598 27.90 -48.80 -56.64
N GLY A 599 26.78 -49.50 -56.39
CA GLY A 599 26.52 -50.17 -55.11
C GLY A 599 25.91 -49.27 -54.02
N LEU A 600 25.74 -47.97 -54.28
CA LEU A 600 25.08 -47.02 -53.39
C LEU A 600 23.66 -46.74 -53.86
N LYS A 601 22.70 -46.61 -52.93
CA LYS A 601 21.35 -46.12 -53.24
C LYS A 601 21.39 -44.59 -53.28
N VAL A 602 21.08 -44.00 -54.42
CA VAL A 602 21.10 -42.56 -54.64
C VAL A 602 19.69 -42.09 -54.94
N LEU A 603 19.23 -41.11 -54.17
CA LEU A 603 17.95 -40.44 -54.36
C LEU A 603 18.21 -38.97 -54.72
N ALA A 604 17.57 -38.48 -55.78
CA ALA A 604 17.49 -37.07 -56.12
C ALA A 604 16.01 -36.74 -56.33
N ALA A 605 15.42 -36.01 -55.39
CA ALA A 605 14.01 -35.65 -55.36
C ALA A 605 13.86 -34.15 -55.08
#